data_AF-A0A9J7BKQ2-F1
#
_entry.id   AF-A0A9J7BKQ2-F1
#
_cell.length_a   1.000
_cell.length_b   1.000
_cell.length_c   1.000
_cell.angle_alpha   90.00
_cell.angle_beta   90.00
_cell.angle_gamma   90.00
#
_symmetry.space_group_name_H-M   'P 1'
#
loop_
_entity.id
_entity.type
_entity.pdbx_description
1 polymer ?
#
loop_
_entity_poly.entity_id
_entity_poly.type
_entity_poly.pdbx_seq_one_letter_code
_entity_poly.pdbx_strand_id
1 'polypeptide(L)'
;MTSLPSLIEAQDESVREVKRLTLVHSTSFSRHDAAKIATGSLWCLSSGKRAFDILVSSAILLVGGIPMLLIALMIRLTSRGPAIFSQKRVGQSGRLFSIFKFRSMVVCADECGSGLTKSGDCRVTPIGKWLRMMKLDELPQFYNVLRGDMSIVGPRPKLPQFADDRDLAYRPGITGAASLAFRREEEILASVPADQVEVFYQQRIKPLKAIIDARYSVHATFQSDLRIILSTLCASFNNEHAAALQAHDIEPLGRSAAKPVTVLRY
;
A
#
# COMPACT_ATOMS: atom_id res chain seq x y z
N MET A 1 -6.76 -33.86 -4.15
CA MET A 1 -6.55 -33.00 -5.34
C MET A 1 -7.56 -31.87 -5.27
N THR A 2 -7.21 -30.81 -4.54
CA THR A 2 -8.04 -29.61 -4.43
C THR A 2 -7.91 -28.82 -5.73
N SER A 3 -9.01 -28.71 -6.46
CA SER A 3 -9.09 -27.95 -7.71
C SER A 3 -8.76 -26.48 -7.46
N LEU A 4 -7.79 -25.94 -8.21
CA LEU A 4 -7.64 -24.49 -8.34
C LEU A 4 -8.99 -23.89 -8.75
N PRO A 5 -9.47 -22.81 -8.11
CA PRO A 5 -10.60 -22.06 -8.61
C PRO A 5 -10.37 -21.67 -10.06
N SER A 6 -11.39 -21.82 -10.89
CA SER A 6 -11.30 -21.42 -12.29
C SER A 6 -11.01 -19.92 -12.36
N LEU A 7 -10.20 -19.46 -13.32
CA LEU A 7 -9.81 -18.05 -13.50
C LEU A 7 -11.02 -17.08 -13.53
N ILE A 8 -12.21 -17.58 -13.86
CA ILE A 8 -13.48 -16.85 -13.90
C ILE A 8 -14.04 -16.59 -12.49
N GLU A 9 -13.93 -17.54 -11.55
CA GLU A 9 -14.40 -17.35 -10.16
C GLU A 9 -13.53 -16.34 -9.40
N ALA A 10 -12.21 -16.37 -9.62
CA ALA A 10 -11.29 -15.38 -9.06
C ALA A 10 -11.55 -13.95 -9.60
N GLN A 11 -12.07 -13.86 -10.83
CA GLN A 11 -12.45 -12.61 -11.50
C GLN A 11 -13.64 -11.94 -10.79
N ASP A 12 -14.64 -12.71 -10.40
CA ASP A 12 -15.86 -12.22 -9.74
C ASP A 12 -15.60 -11.84 -8.27
N GLU A 13 -14.78 -12.62 -7.54
CA GLU A 13 -14.48 -12.37 -6.13
C GLU A 13 -13.71 -11.06 -5.90
N SER A 14 -12.72 -10.78 -6.76
CA SER A 14 -11.90 -9.56 -6.71
C SER A 14 -12.74 -8.29 -6.92
N VAL A 15 -13.66 -8.34 -7.89
CA VAL A 15 -14.57 -7.23 -8.19
C VAL A 15 -15.63 -7.06 -7.11
N ARG A 16 -16.11 -8.16 -6.51
CA ARG A 16 -17.02 -8.13 -5.34
C ARG A 16 -16.37 -7.47 -4.13
N GLU A 17 -15.09 -7.71 -3.89
CA GLU A 17 -14.38 -7.09 -2.77
C GLU A 17 -14.24 -5.57 -2.95
N VAL A 18 -13.89 -5.10 -4.16
CA VAL A 18 -13.87 -3.65 -4.47
C VAL A 18 -15.27 -3.03 -4.30
N LYS A 19 -16.34 -3.71 -4.73
CA LYS A 19 -17.72 -3.26 -4.52
C LYS A 19 -18.07 -3.20 -3.03
N ARG A 20 -17.72 -4.21 -2.24
CA ARG A 20 -17.93 -4.26 -0.78
C ARG A 20 -17.23 -3.10 -0.09
N LEU A 21 -15.95 -2.88 -0.38
CA LEU A 21 -15.17 -1.78 0.17
C LEU A 21 -15.75 -0.41 -0.25
N THR A 22 -16.20 -0.27 -1.50
CA THR A 22 -16.84 0.95 -1.98
C THR A 22 -18.12 1.28 -1.20
N LEU A 23 -18.97 0.27 -0.95
CA LEU A 23 -20.20 0.44 -0.16
C LEU A 23 -19.90 0.94 1.26
N VAL A 24 -18.92 0.33 1.93
CA VAL A 24 -18.48 0.70 3.29
C VAL A 24 -17.88 2.12 3.35
N HIS A 25 -17.27 2.59 2.27
CA HIS A 25 -16.47 3.81 2.25
C HIS A 25 -17.11 4.98 1.47
N SER A 26 -18.39 4.89 1.11
CA SER A 26 -19.12 5.80 0.21
C SER A 26 -19.40 7.24 0.73
N THR A 27 -18.72 7.72 1.78
CA THR A 27 -18.97 9.06 2.35
C THR A 27 -18.15 10.15 1.67
N SER A 28 -18.80 11.25 1.28
CA SER A 28 -18.10 12.48 0.86
C SER A 28 -17.43 13.17 2.04
N PHE A 29 -16.19 13.64 1.86
CA PHE A 29 -15.46 14.39 2.89
C PHE A 29 -15.80 15.89 2.83
N SER A 30 -16.12 16.49 3.97
CA SER A 30 -16.29 17.94 4.12
C SER A 30 -14.94 18.67 4.17
N ARG A 31 -14.93 20.00 4.01
CA ARG A 31 -13.73 20.84 4.18
C ARG A 31 -13.11 20.70 5.58
N HIS A 32 -13.92 20.52 6.62
CA HIS A 32 -13.44 20.25 7.98
C HIS A 32 -12.74 18.89 8.09
N ASP A 33 -13.20 17.89 7.32
CA ASP A 33 -12.56 16.58 7.29
C ASP A 33 -11.22 16.65 6.55
N ALA A 34 -11.12 17.46 5.50
CA ALA A 34 -9.86 17.67 4.78
C ALA A 34 -8.75 18.21 5.68
N ALA A 35 -9.06 19.16 6.57
CA ALA A 35 -8.09 19.69 7.54
C ALA A 35 -7.65 18.60 8.55
N LYS A 36 -8.59 17.83 9.11
CA LYS A 36 -8.28 16.72 10.03
C LYS A 36 -7.44 15.64 9.36
N ILE A 37 -7.72 15.33 8.09
CA ILE A 37 -6.97 14.36 7.29
C ILE A 37 -5.56 14.88 7.03
N ALA A 38 -5.39 16.17 6.74
CA ALA A 38 -4.07 16.76 6.53
C ALA A 38 -3.23 16.70 7.80
N THR A 39 -3.81 16.98 8.98
CA THR A 39 -3.08 16.94 10.25
C THR A 39 -2.87 15.53 10.79
N GLY A 40 -3.80 14.60 10.54
CA GLY A 40 -3.81 13.26 11.14
C GLY A 40 -4.10 13.30 12.64
N SER A 41 -3.99 12.14 13.30
CA SER A 41 -4.15 11.98 14.75
C SER A 41 -2.94 12.50 15.54
N LEU A 42 -3.12 12.72 16.84
CA LEU A 42 -2.02 13.07 17.75
C LEU A 42 -0.91 12.01 17.76
N TRP A 43 -1.27 10.72 17.62
CA TRP A 43 -0.31 9.63 17.52
C TRP A 43 0.56 9.75 16.27
N CYS A 44 -0.02 10.07 15.11
CA CYS A 44 0.69 10.28 13.85
C CYS A 44 1.77 11.37 13.96
N LEU A 45 1.53 12.39 14.77
CA LEU A 45 2.44 13.52 15.01
C LEU A 45 3.37 13.32 16.21
N SER A 46 3.15 12.27 17.02
CA SER A 46 3.84 12.09 18.29
C SER A 46 5.30 11.65 18.13
N SER A 47 6.14 12.10 19.07
CA SER A 47 7.51 11.58 19.22
C SER A 47 7.53 10.10 19.61
N GLY A 48 6.48 9.61 20.27
CA GLY A 48 6.32 8.20 20.63
C GLY A 48 6.25 7.29 19.41
N LYS A 49 5.43 7.65 18.41
CA LYS A 49 5.40 6.97 17.11
C LYS A 49 6.78 6.97 16.45
N ARG A 50 7.46 8.12 16.47
CA ARG A 50 8.81 8.24 15.89
C ARG A 50 9.84 7.33 16.57
N ALA A 51 9.83 7.26 17.91
CA ALA A 51 10.73 6.39 18.66
C ALA A 51 10.45 4.92 18.35
N PHE A 52 9.17 4.52 18.32
CA PHE A 52 8.76 3.17 17.94
C PHE A 52 9.23 2.80 16.52
N ASP A 53 9.00 3.68 15.54
CA ASP A 53 9.43 3.50 14.16
C ASP A 53 10.96 3.27 14.06
N ILE A 54 11.76 4.07 14.78
CA ILE A 54 13.22 3.93 14.80
C ILE A 54 13.65 2.60 15.43
N LEU A 55 13.09 2.25 16.60
CA LEU A 55 13.46 1.03 17.33
C LEU A 55 13.19 -0.22 16.50
N VAL A 56 11.97 -0.34 15.96
CA VAL A 56 11.56 -1.50 15.16
C VAL A 56 12.34 -1.56 13.84
N SER A 57 12.51 -0.42 13.15
CA SER A 57 13.28 -0.39 11.90
C SER A 57 14.75 -0.73 12.11
N SER A 58 15.35 -0.30 13.23
CA SER A 58 16.73 -0.63 13.59
C SER A 58 16.88 -2.13 13.84
N ALA A 59 15.95 -2.74 14.58
CA ALA A 59 15.94 -4.18 14.82
C ALA A 59 15.79 -4.97 13.50
N ILE A 60 14.87 -4.56 12.62
CA ILE A 60 14.65 -5.19 11.32
C ILE A 60 15.90 -5.09 10.44
N LEU A 61 16.55 -3.93 10.38
CA LEU A 61 17.76 -3.76 9.57
C LEU A 61 18.96 -4.52 10.14
N LEU A 62 19.09 -4.61 11.47
CA LEU A 62 20.15 -5.36 12.13
C LEU A 62 20.02 -6.86 11.83
N VAL A 63 18.83 -7.43 12.02
CA VAL A 63 18.55 -8.85 11.74
C VAL A 63 18.54 -9.12 10.23
N GLY A 64 17.97 -8.20 9.46
CA GLY A 64 17.80 -8.28 8.01
C GLY A 64 19.06 -7.99 7.21
N GLY A 65 20.14 -7.49 7.83
CA GLY A 65 21.35 -7.07 7.12
C GLY A 65 21.99 -8.17 6.28
N ILE A 66 22.17 -9.38 6.85
CA ILE A 66 22.71 -10.53 6.13
C ILE A 66 21.76 -10.99 5.01
N PRO A 67 20.45 -11.26 5.26
CA PRO A 67 19.50 -11.57 4.20
C PRO A 67 19.46 -10.51 3.08
N MET A 68 19.50 -9.23 3.41
CA MET A 68 19.50 -8.13 2.45
C MET A 68 20.74 -8.15 1.56
N LEU A 69 21.91 -8.48 2.10
CA LEU A 69 23.14 -8.62 1.32
C LEU A 69 23.04 -9.80 0.35
N LEU A 70 22.50 -10.94 0.80
CA LEU A 70 22.29 -12.12 -0.06
C LEU A 70 21.29 -11.81 -1.18
N ILE A 71 20.17 -11.15 -0.86
CA ILE A 71 19.18 -10.71 -1.85
C ILE A 71 19.84 -9.76 -2.87
N ALA A 72 20.63 -8.80 -2.41
CA ALA A 72 21.33 -7.87 -3.28
C ALA A 72 22.29 -8.59 -4.24
N LEU A 73 23.04 -9.58 -3.73
CA LEU A 73 23.94 -10.40 -4.54
C LEU A 73 23.15 -11.21 -5.58
N MET A 74 22.09 -11.90 -5.17
CA MET A 74 21.23 -12.67 -6.08
C MET A 74 20.71 -11.79 -7.23
N ILE A 75 20.17 -10.61 -6.92
CA ILE A 75 19.67 -9.67 -7.94
C ILE A 75 20.76 -9.29 -8.94
N ARG A 76 21.98 -9.02 -8.47
CA ARG A 76 23.11 -8.65 -9.35
C ARG A 76 23.62 -9.82 -10.20
N LEU A 77 23.56 -11.04 -9.69
CA LEU A 77 23.97 -12.23 -10.43
C LEU A 77 22.96 -12.62 -11.50
N THR A 78 21.67 -12.37 -11.27
CA THR A 78 20.60 -12.78 -12.20
C THR A 78 20.08 -11.65 -13.08
N SER A 79 20.43 -10.39 -12.83
CA SER A 79 20.00 -9.24 -13.63
C SER A 79 21.06 -8.15 -13.69
N ARG A 80 21.22 -7.53 -14.86
CA ARG A 80 22.17 -6.42 -15.04
C ARG A 80 21.73 -5.17 -14.25
N GLY A 81 22.70 -4.45 -13.67
CA GLY A 81 22.50 -3.17 -12.98
C GLY A 81 22.51 -3.23 -11.44
N PRO A 82 22.20 -2.12 -10.74
CA PRO A 82 22.25 -2.01 -9.27
C PRO A 82 21.16 -2.82 -8.54
N ALA A 83 21.47 -3.45 -7.40
CA ALA A 83 20.47 -4.21 -6.64
C ALA A 83 19.33 -3.34 -6.07
N ILE A 84 19.62 -2.07 -5.79
CA ILE A 84 18.66 -1.11 -5.23
C ILE A 84 18.07 -0.26 -6.34
N PHE A 85 16.75 -0.20 -6.35
CA PHE A 85 15.95 0.75 -7.11
C PHE A 85 15.62 1.95 -6.22
N SER A 86 15.68 3.15 -6.80
CA SER A 86 15.37 4.41 -6.12
C SER A 86 14.46 5.28 -6.98
N GLN A 87 13.40 5.82 -6.37
CA GLN A 87 12.46 6.70 -7.06
C GLN A 87 12.03 7.87 -6.16
N LYS A 88 11.80 9.05 -6.75
CA LYS A 88 11.29 10.20 -6.00
C LYS A 88 9.83 10.00 -5.64
N ARG A 89 9.48 10.32 -4.39
CA ARG A 89 8.14 10.24 -3.84
C ARG A 89 7.84 11.44 -2.95
N VAL A 90 6.56 11.74 -2.78
CA VAL A 90 6.09 12.79 -1.88
C VAL A 90 5.98 12.25 -0.46
N GLY A 91 6.66 12.92 0.47
CA GLY A 91 6.69 12.63 1.89
C GLY A 91 5.88 13.64 2.71
N GLN A 92 6.25 13.75 3.98
CA GLN A 92 5.61 14.67 4.93
C GLN A 92 5.70 16.13 4.44
N SER A 93 4.56 16.82 4.44
CA SER A 93 4.41 18.23 4.04
C SER A 93 4.92 18.50 2.62
N GLY A 94 4.61 17.60 1.69
CA GLY A 94 4.96 17.76 0.27
C GLY A 94 6.44 17.51 -0.05
N ARG A 95 7.30 17.27 0.95
CA ARG A 95 8.75 17.14 0.75
C ARG A 95 9.10 15.89 -0.05
N LEU A 96 9.90 16.07 -1.10
CA LEU A 96 10.35 14.96 -1.93
C LEU A 96 11.48 14.17 -1.25
N PHE A 97 11.35 12.85 -1.25
CA PHE A 97 12.40 11.93 -0.81
C PHE A 97 12.61 10.80 -1.81
N SER A 98 13.72 10.08 -1.69
CA SER A 98 14.01 8.91 -2.53
C SER A 98 13.62 7.64 -1.76
N ILE A 99 12.63 6.90 -2.27
CA ILE A 99 12.25 5.60 -1.71
C ILE A 99 13.23 4.53 -2.18
N PHE A 100 13.70 3.66 -1.27
CA PHE A 100 14.60 2.56 -1.61
C PHE A 100 13.86 1.23 -1.64
N LYS A 101 14.09 0.43 -2.69
CA LYS A 101 13.57 -0.93 -2.82
C LYS A 101 14.62 -1.84 -3.45
N PHE A 102 14.50 -3.14 -3.29
CA PHE A 102 15.22 -4.04 -4.16
C PHE A 102 14.63 -4.01 -5.56
N ARG A 103 15.50 -4.09 -6.56
CA ARG A 103 15.06 -4.19 -7.95
C ARG A 103 14.36 -5.53 -8.17
N SER A 104 13.08 -5.48 -8.52
CA SER A 104 12.28 -6.64 -8.90
C SER A 104 11.96 -6.68 -10.40
N MET A 105 12.19 -5.59 -11.14
CA MET A 105 11.90 -5.46 -12.57
C MET A 105 13.19 -5.29 -13.39
N VAL A 106 13.14 -5.59 -14.69
CA VAL A 106 14.24 -5.33 -15.62
C VAL A 106 14.57 -3.83 -15.68
N VAL A 107 15.80 -3.50 -16.09
CA VAL A 107 16.22 -2.11 -16.29
C VAL A 107 15.36 -1.47 -17.39
N CYS A 108 14.99 -0.20 -17.24
CA CYS A 108 14.08 0.53 -18.12
C CYS A 108 12.63 0.00 -18.16
N ALA A 109 12.20 -0.78 -17.16
CA ALA A 109 10.80 -1.20 -17.05
C ALA A 109 9.79 -0.03 -17.03
N ASP A 110 10.19 1.11 -16.49
CA ASP A 110 9.39 2.34 -16.44
C ASP A 110 9.13 2.94 -17.84
N GLU A 111 9.93 2.59 -18.84
CA GLU A 111 9.83 3.06 -20.23
C GLU A 111 9.00 2.11 -21.12
N CYS A 112 8.75 0.88 -20.67
CA CYS A 112 8.19 -0.20 -21.49
C CYS A 112 6.68 -0.46 -21.30
N GLY A 113 5.91 0.44 -20.67
CA GLY A 113 4.45 0.25 -20.57
C GLY A 113 3.75 1.11 -19.53
N SER A 114 2.49 0.77 -19.23
CA SER A 114 1.72 1.46 -18.19
C SER A 114 2.43 1.38 -16.84
N GLY A 115 2.30 2.45 -16.03
CA GLY A 115 2.86 2.52 -14.67
C GLY A 115 2.20 1.57 -13.67
N LEU A 116 1.19 0.80 -14.10
CA LEU A 116 0.49 -0.21 -13.32
C LEU A 116 1.06 -1.60 -13.62
N THR A 117 1.42 -2.34 -12.57
CA THR A 117 1.85 -3.73 -12.71
C THR A 117 0.67 -4.68 -12.56
N LYS A 118 0.57 -5.66 -13.45
CA LYS A 118 -0.36 -6.79 -13.33
C LYS A 118 0.37 -8.07 -12.93
N SER A 119 -0.37 -9.03 -12.38
CA SER A 119 0.16 -10.40 -12.23
C SER A 119 0.60 -10.95 -13.59
N GLY A 120 1.82 -11.47 -13.67
CA GLY A 120 2.41 -12.00 -14.91
C GLY A 120 3.10 -10.97 -15.81
N ASP A 121 3.33 -9.73 -15.35
CA ASP A 121 4.03 -8.69 -16.11
C ASP A 121 5.46 -9.15 -16.51
N CYS A 122 5.73 -9.13 -17.82
CA CYS A 122 6.98 -9.61 -18.41
C CYS A 122 8.21 -8.79 -17.98
N ARG A 123 8.00 -7.58 -17.44
CA ARG A 123 9.07 -6.74 -16.91
C ARG A 123 9.57 -7.23 -15.55
N VAL A 124 8.84 -8.11 -14.86
CA VAL A 124 9.22 -8.64 -13.54
C VAL A 124 10.20 -9.81 -13.71
N THR A 125 11.35 -9.72 -13.05
CA THR A 125 12.36 -10.79 -13.08
C THR A 125 11.88 -12.01 -12.27
N PRO A 126 12.37 -13.24 -12.54
CA PRO A 126 11.97 -14.43 -11.77
C PRO A 126 12.21 -14.28 -10.26
N ILE A 127 13.37 -13.77 -9.85
CA ILE A 127 13.65 -13.46 -8.43
C ILE A 127 12.78 -12.31 -7.94
N GLY A 128 12.55 -11.29 -8.77
CA GLY A 128 11.66 -10.19 -8.48
C GLY A 128 10.23 -10.62 -8.16
N LYS A 129 9.71 -11.64 -8.86
CA LYS A 129 8.39 -12.23 -8.58
C LYS A 129 8.34 -12.79 -7.16
N TRP A 130 9.36 -13.54 -6.75
CA TRP A 130 9.46 -14.07 -5.39
C TRP A 130 9.59 -12.95 -4.34
N LEU A 131 10.44 -11.96 -4.60
CA LEU A 131 10.62 -10.81 -3.70
C LEU A 131 9.31 -10.03 -3.48
N ARG A 132 8.54 -9.77 -4.55
CA ARG A 132 7.25 -9.05 -4.49
C ARG A 132 6.17 -9.85 -3.76
N MET A 133 6.14 -11.16 -3.98
CA MET A 133 5.19 -12.07 -3.32
C MET A 133 5.40 -12.06 -1.80
N MET A 134 6.66 -12.10 -1.36
CA MET A 134 7.04 -12.06 0.06
C MET A 134 7.20 -10.64 0.61
N LYS A 135 6.99 -9.59 -0.20
CA LYS A 135 7.25 -8.17 0.12
C LYS A 135 8.68 -7.88 0.62
N LEU A 136 9.63 -8.76 0.30
CA LEU A 136 11.03 -8.60 0.66
C LEU A 136 11.70 -7.48 -0.13
N ASP A 137 11.13 -7.11 -1.29
CA ASP A 137 11.60 -5.98 -2.08
C ASP A 137 11.48 -4.63 -1.35
N GLU A 138 10.66 -4.56 -0.31
CA GLU A 138 10.43 -3.34 0.48
C GLU A 138 11.35 -3.20 1.69
N LEU A 139 12.17 -4.21 2.02
CA LEU A 139 13.11 -4.16 3.15
C LEU A 139 14.03 -2.92 3.16
N PRO A 140 14.57 -2.44 2.02
CA PRO A 140 15.39 -1.23 2.03
C PRO A 140 14.64 0.03 2.49
N GLN A 141 13.31 0.05 2.47
CA GLN A 141 12.52 1.19 2.95
C GLN A 141 12.63 1.40 4.46
N PHE A 142 13.01 0.39 5.26
CA PHE A 142 13.27 0.59 6.68
C PHE A 142 14.42 1.59 6.92
N TYR A 143 15.34 1.74 5.98
CA TYR A 143 16.34 2.81 6.02
C TYR A 143 15.72 4.20 5.81
N ASN A 144 14.70 4.33 4.96
CA ASN A 144 13.93 5.59 4.85
C ASN A 144 13.20 5.93 6.15
N VAL A 145 12.73 4.91 6.88
CA VAL A 145 12.17 5.12 8.21
C VAL A 145 13.25 5.65 9.15
N LEU A 146 14.44 5.04 9.22
CA LEU A 146 15.52 5.59 10.07
C LEU A 146 15.89 7.03 9.71
N ARG A 147 15.96 7.38 8.43
CA ARG A 147 16.21 8.75 7.95
C ARG A 147 15.11 9.75 8.30
N GLY A 148 13.91 9.28 8.63
CA GLY A 148 12.77 10.13 8.97
C GLY A 148 11.94 10.57 7.77
N ASP A 149 12.18 9.98 6.60
CA ASP A 149 11.37 10.20 5.40
C ASP A 149 10.01 9.49 5.50
N MET A 150 10.00 8.32 6.15
CA MET A 150 8.85 7.42 6.28
C MET A 150 8.59 7.00 7.73
N SER A 151 7.42 6.41 7.94
CA SER A 151 6.96 5.68 9.13
C SER A 151 6.75 4.21 8.75
N ILE A 152 6.66 3.31 9.72
CA ILE A 152 6.32 1.91 9.44
C ILE A 152 4.88 1.81 8.93
N VAL A 153 3.96 2.47 9.64
CA VAL A 153 2.52 2.51 9.32
C VAL A 153 2.11 3.91 8.90
N GLY A 154 1.41 4.03 7.76
CA GLY A 154 0.91 5.28 7.21
C GLY A 154 0.44 5.12 5.75
N PRO A 155 -0.05 6.19 5.12
CA PRO A 155 -0.44 6.16 3.72
C PRO A 155 0.76 5.89 2.82
N ARG A 156 0.52 5.19 1.71
CA ARG A 156 1.57 4.87 0.73
C ARG A 156 2.11 6.17 0.09
N PRO A 157 3.43 6.37 -0.01
CA PRO A 157 3.99 7.57 -0.63
C PRO A 157 3.71 7.62 -2.14
N LYS A 158 3.11 8.72 -2.60
CA LYS A 158 2.71 8.90 -4.00
C LYS A 158 3.86 9.39 -4.87
N LEU A 159 3.76 9.15 -6.17
CA LEU A 159 4.64 9.80 -7.15
C LEU A 159 4.34 11.30 -7.20
N PRO A 160 5.32 12.18 -7.47
CA PRO A 160 5.10 13.62 -7.57
C PRO A 160 3.97 13.99 -8.53
N GLN A 161 3.91 13.34 -9.71
CA GLN A 161 2.86 13.57 -10.72
C GLN A 161 1.45 13.12 -10.31
N PHE A 162 1.31 12.34 -9.23
CA PHE A 162 0.03 11.83 -8.73
C PHE A 162 -0.25 12.31 -7.30
N ALA A 163 0.57 13.21 -6.77
CA ALA A 163 0.30 13.87 -5.51
C ALA A 163 -0.95 14.72 -5.68
N ASP A 164 -1.91 14.58 -4.77
CA ASP A 164 -2.96 15.57 -4.65
C ASP A 164 -2.39 16.75 -3.84
N ASP A 165 -3.01 17.93 -3.86
CA ASP A 165 -2.63 19.12 -3.06
C ASP A 165 -2.71 18.91 -1.53
N ARG A 166 -2.83 17.66 -1.07
CA ARG A 166 -2.91 17.28 0.33
C ARG A 166 -1.51 17.11 0.90
N ASP A 167 -0.97 18.19 1.42
CA ASP A 167 0.23 18.17 2.25
C ASP A 167 -0.07 17.54 3.61
N LEU A 168 0.21 16.24 3.72
CA LEU A 168 0.03 15.50 4.97
C LEU A 168 1.11 15.92 6.00
N ALA A 169 0.68 16.33 7.18
CA ALA A 169 1.56 16.74 8.28
C ALA A 169 2.29 15.58 8.95
N TYR A 170 2.02 14.34 8.54
CA TYR A 170 2.64 13.12 9.06
C TYR A 170 3.35 12.33 7.95
N ARG A 171 4.21 11.38 8.35
CA ARG A 171 5.04 10.62 7.42
C ARG A 171 4.23 9.54 6.70
N PRO A 172 4.50 9.27 5.40
CA PRO A 172 3.95 8.11 4.72
C PRO A 172 4.49 6.80 5.31
N GLY A 173 3.77 5.71 5.07
CA GLY A 173 4.06 4.38 5.61
C GLY A 173 4.73 3.43 4.62
N ILE A 174 5.49 2.46 5.14
CA ILE A 174 5.86 1.24 4.38
C ILE A 174 4.58 0.43 4.11
N THR A 175 3.83 0.15 5.19
CA THR A 175 2.50 -0.46 5.16
C THR A 175 1.45 0.55 5.65
N GLY A 176 0.17 0.24 5.45
CA GLY A 176 -0.96 1.09 5.83
C GLY A 176 -2.29 0.39 5.59
N ALA A 177 -3.38 1.01 6.03
CA ALA A 177 -4.72 0.43 5.95
C ALA A 177 -5.10 0.13 4.49
N ALA A 178 -4.88 1.07 3.57
CA ALA A 178 -5.14 0.84 2.15
C ALA A 178 -4.19 -0.18 1.54
N SER A 179 -2.92 -0.23 1.98
CA SER A 179 -1.94 -1.21 1.48
C SER A 179 -2.30 -2.63 1.88
N LEU A 180 -2.86 -2.81 3.09
CA LEU A 180 -3.35 -4.09 3.57
C LEU A 180 -4.64 -4.51 2.85
N ALA A 181 -5.61 -3.60 2.73
CA ALA A 181 -6.87 -3.86 2.03
C ALA A 181 -6.67 -4.21 0.55
N PHE A 182 -5.71 -3.56 -0.12
CA PHE A 182 -5.37 -3.80 -1.52
C PHE A 182 -4.08 -4.59 -1.69
N ARG A 183 -3.78 -5.51 -0.77
CA ARG A 183 -2.56 -6.33 -0.83
C ARG A 183 -2.43 -7.12 -2.14
N ARG A 184 -3.58 -7.61 -2.65
CA ARG A 184 -3.73 -8.35 -3.91
C ARG A 184 -4.13 -7.48 -5.10
N GLU A 185 -3.75 -6.20 -5.08
CA GLU A 185 -4.08 -5.28 -6.18
C GLU A 185 -3.66 -5.81 -7.55
N GLU A 186 -2.50 -6.46 -7.67
CA GLU A 186 -2.03 -7.01 -8.96
C GLU A 186 -2.94 -8.12 -9.51
N GLU A 187 -3.60 -8.89 -8.63
CA GLU A 187 -4.58 -9.92 -8.99
C GLU A 187 -5.93 -9.26 -9.36
N ILE A 188 -6.35 -8.26 -8.60
CA ILE A 188 -7.53 -7.45 -8.91
C ILE A 188 -7.36 -6.81 -10.30
N LEU A 189 -6.20 -6.20 -10.60
CA LEU A 189 -5.93 -5.58 -11.90
C LEU A 189 -5.74 -6.60 -13.04
N ALA A 190 -5.36 -7.84 -12.74
CA ALA A 190 -5.31 -8.91 -13.73
C ALA A 190 -6.72 -9.32 -14.20
N SER A 191 -7.73 -9.18 -13.34
CA SER A 191 -9.15 -9.47 -13.65
C SER A 191 -9.81 -8.44 -14.59
N VAL A 192 -9.18 -7.28 -14.78
CA VAL A 192 -9.72 -6.17 -15.58
C VAL A 192 -9.13 -6.18 -17.01
N PRO A 193 -9.95 -6.00 -18.07
CA PRO A 193 -9.50 -5.87 -19.45
C PRO A 193 -8.36 -4.83 -19.61
N ALA A 194 -7.35 -5.14 -20.43
CA ALA A 194 -6.12 -4.36 -20.51
C ALA A 194 -6.34 -2.87 -20.86
N ASP A 195 -7.30 -2.60 -21.74
CA ASP A 195 -7.74 -1.28 -22.18
C ASP A 195 -8.43 -0.45 -21.09
N GLN A 196 -9.01 -1.11 -20.08
CA GLN A 196 -9.82 -0.47 -19.04
C GLN A 196 -9.12 -0.34 -17.68
N VAL A 197 -7.92 -0.91 -17.53
CA VAL A 197 -7.20 -0.99 -16.25
C VAL A 197 -6.88 0.38 -15.67
N GLU A 198 -6.40 1.31 -16.50
CA GLU A 198 -6.07 2.65 -16.04
C GLU A 198 -7.34 3.38 -15.57
N VAL A 199 -8.41 3.30 -16.36
CA VAL A 199 -9.71 3.91 -16.03
C VAL A 199 -10.27 3.32 -14.73
N PHE A 200 -10.27 2.00 -14.60
CA PHE A 200 -10.72 1.31 -13.39
C PHE A 200 -9.90 1.70 -12.16
N TYR A 201 -8.57 1.74 -12.29
CA TYR A 201 -7.68 2.14 -11.20
C TYR A 201 -7.95 3.57 -10.75
N GLN A 202 -8.04 4.53 -11.68
CA GLN A 202 -8.27 5.93 -11.37
C GLN A 202 -9.66 6.18 -10.78
N GLN A 203 -10.70 5.51 -11.29
CA GLN A 203 -12.09 5.75 -10.88
C GLN A 203 -12.50 4.96 -9.63
N ARG A 204 -11.90 3.79 -9.37
CA ARG A 204 -12.34 2.89 -8.30
C ARG A 204 -11.30 2.71 -7.22
N ILE A 205 -10.08 2.28 -7.57
CA ILE A 205 -9.07 1.90 -6.58
C ILE A 205 -8.45 3.13 -5.92
N LYS A 206 -7.96 4.09 -6.70
CA LYS A 206 -7.27 5.28 -6.21
C LYS A 206 -8.11 6.09 -5.19
N PRO A 207 -9.38 6.46 -5.46
CA PRO A 207 -10.19 7.20 -4.50
C PRO A 207 -10.48 6.38 -3.25
N LEU A 208 -10.76 5.08 -3.40
CA LEU A 208 -11.06 4.19 -2.27
C LEU A 208 -9.85 4.02 -1.34
N LYS A 209 -8.65 3.83 -1.89
CA LYS A 209 -7.40 3.85 -1.13
C LYS A 209 -7.22 5.13 -0.34
N ALA A 210 -7.48 6.28 -0.99
CA ALA A 210 -7.35 7.58 -0.33
C ALA A 210 -8.34 7.74 0.84
N ILE A 211 -9.58 7.23 0.70
CA ILE A 211 -10.58 7.28 1.77
C ILE A 211 -10.17 6.39 2.95
N ILE A 212 -9.71 5.16 2.69
CA ILE A 212 -9.28 4.22 3.72
C ILE A 212 -8.11 4.80 4.52
N ASP A 213 -7.08 5.29 3.83
CA ASP A 213 -5.90 5.87 4.48
C ASP A 213 -6.24 7.16 5.25
N ALA A 214 -7.15 7.99 4.72
CA ALA A 214 -7.62 9.19 5.39
C ALA A 214 -8.39 8.89 6.69
N ARG A 215 -9.29 7.89 6.66
CA ARG A 215 -10.01 7.47 7.87
C ARG A 215 -9.05 6.88 8.90
N TYR A 216 -8.09 6.07 8.45
CA TYR A 216 -7.07 5.52 9.32
C TYR A 216 -6.25 6.63 10.01
N SER A 217 -5.74 7.59 9.24
CA SER A 217 -4.81 8.59 9.78
C SER A 217 -5.44 9.51 10.83
N VAL A 218 -6.74 9.79 10.74
CA VAL A 218 -7.48 10.61 11.70
C VAL A 218 -7.66 9.90 13.05
N HIS A 219 -7.76 8.57 13.05
CA HIS A 219 -8.02 7.77 14.25
C HIS A 219 -6.83 6.88 14.66
N ALA A 220 -5.66 7.06 14.03
CA ALA A 220 -4.51 6.22 14.29
C ALA A 220 -4.08 6.31 15.76
N THR A 221 -3.78 5.16 16.35
CA THR A 221 -3.24 4.97 17.69
C THR A 221 -2.11 3.95 17.64
N PHE A 222 -1.37 3.83 18.75
CA PHE A 222 -0.35 2.78 18.87
C PHE A 222 -0.94 1.37 18.65
N GLN A 223 -2.12 1.09 19.22
CA GLN A 223 -2.78 -0.21 19.09
C GLN A 223 -3.24 -0.48 17.65
N SER A 224 -3.75 0.54 16.94
CA SER A 224 -4.13 0.38 15.53
C SER A 224 -2.92 0.14 14.63
N ASP A 225 -1.80 0.83 14.89
CA ASP A 225 -0.54 0.61 14.17
C ASP A 225 -0.04 -0.84 14.38
N LEU A 226 -0.03 -1.30 15.64
CA LEU A 226 0.38 -2.67 15.97
C LEU A 226 -0.52 -3.70 15.27
N ARG A 227 -1.84 -3.46 15.23
CA ARG A 227 -2.78 -4.31 14.48
C ARG A 227 -2.44 -4.35 13.01
N ILE A 228 -2.21 -3.21 12.35
CA ILE A 228 -1.82 -3.18 10.93
C ILE A 228 -0.52 -3.94 10.69
N ILE A 229 0.49 -3.77 11.55
CA ILE A 229 1.77 -4.48 11.44
C ILE A 229 1.54 -5.99 11.54
N LEU A 230 0.85 -6.46 12.58
CA LEU A 230 0.57 -7.87 12.79
C LEU A 230 -0.28 -8.46 11.66
N SER A 231 -1.33 -7.77 11.22
CA SER A 231 -2.15 -8.20 10.08
C SER A 231 -1.36 -8.26 8.78
N THR A 232 -0.43 -7.31 8.56
CA THR A 232 0.47 -7.34 7.40
C THR A 232 1.40 -8.54 7.46
N LEU A 233 1.98 -8.84 8.63
CA LEU A 233 2.84 -10.02 8.83
C LEU A 233 2.08 -11.33 8.63
N CYS A 234 0.92 -11.49 9.29
CA CYS A 234 0.09 -12.69 9.15
C CYS A 234 -0.35 -12.91 7.70
N ALA A 235 -0.76 -11.85 7.01
CA ALA A 235 -1.11 -11.94 5.59
C ALA A 235 0.09 -12.40 4.76
N SER A 236 1.32 -11.94 5.04
CA SER A 236 2.54 -12.37 4.35
C SER A 236 2.82 -13.87 4.45
N PHE A 237 2.38 -14.55 5.51
CA PHE A 237 2.57 -16.00 5.69
C PHE A 237 1.35 -16.84 5.30
N ASN A 238 0.13 -16.33 5.48
CA ASN A 238 -1.09 -17.06 5.20
C ASN A 238 -1.76 -16.54 3.92
N ASN A 239 -1.83 -17.41 2.90
CA ASN A 239 -2.45 -17.08 1.62
C ASN A 239 -3.99 -17.15 1.64
N GLU A 240 -4.62 -17.41 2.79
CA GLU A 240 -6.09 -17.53 2.89
C GLU A 240 -6.75 -16.41 3.69
N HIS A 241 -6.01 -15.72 4.55
CA HIS A 241 -6.58 -14.60 5.28
C HIS A 241 -6.47 -13.32 4.46
N ALA A 242 -7.47 -13.11 3.61
CA ALA A 242 -8.05 -11.79 3.48
C ALA A 242 -8.49 -11.38 4.89
N ALA A 243 -7.56 -10.79 5.65
CA ALA A 243 -7.88 -10.23 6.94
C ALA A 243 -8.79 -9.05 6.66
N ALA A 244 -10.09 -9.34 6.67
CA ALA A 244 -11.15 -8.42 6.93
C ALA A 244 -10.72 -7.56 8.11
N LEU A 245 -10.12 -6.40 7.81
CA LEU A 245 -10.42 -5.22 8.60
C LEU A 245 -11.91 -5.01 8.38
N GLN A 246 -12.70 -5.66 9.23
CA GLN A 246 -14.13 -5.51 9.27
C GLN A 246 -14.41 -4.02 9.30
N ALA A 247 -15.35 -3.60 8.46
CA ALA A 247 -15.94 -2.26 8.44
C ALA A 247 -16.40 -1.74 9.83
N HIS A 248 -16.40 -2.59 10.86
CA HIS A 248 -16.75 -2.29 12.23
C HIS A 248 -15.66 -1.54 13.04
N ASP A 249 -14.38 -1.59 12.63
CA ASP A 249 -13.27 -1.03 13.43
C ASP A 249 -12.86 0.40 13.01
N ILE A 250 -13.44 0.93 11.93
CA ILE A 250 -13.22 2.30 11.46
C ILE A 250 -14.55 3.03 11.59
N GLU A 251 -14.75 3.66 12.75
CA GLU A 251 -15.97 4.42 13.02
C GLU A 251 -16.21 5.45 11.90
N PRO A 252 -17.40 5.50 11.27
CA PRO A 252 -17.68 6.49 10.25
C PRO A 252 -17.57 7.89 10.84
N LEU A 253 -16.81 8.76 10.17
CA LEU A 253 -16.77 10.20 10.45
C LEU A 253 -18.18 10.76 10.26
N GLY A 254 -18.91 10.92 11.36
CA GLY A 254 -20.23 11.51 11.41
C GLY A 254 -21.37 10.52 11.12
N ARG A 255 -22.13 10.16 12.16
CA ARG A 255 -23.54 9.82 11.99
C ARG A 255 -24.29 11.11 11.60
N SER A 256 -24.37 11.39 10.30
CA SER A 256 -25.50 12.14 9.76
C SER A 256 -26.10 11.30 8.63
N ALA A 257 -27.38 10.96 8.81
CA ALA A 257 -28.14 10.05 7.98
C ALA A 257 -28.06 10.39 6.48
N ALA A 258 -27.17 9.71 5.75
CA ALA A 258 -27.24 9.64 4.29
C ALA A 258 -28.02 8.37 3.92
N LYS A 259 -29.21 8.55 3.36
CA LYS A 259 -30.07 7.47 2.84
C LYS A 259 -29.30 6.60 1.83
N PRO A 260 -29.56 5.28 1.77
CA PRO A 260 -28.92 4.41 0.79
C PRO A 260 -29.27 4.87 -0.63
N VAL A 261 -28.23 5.16 -1.43
CA VAL A 261 -28.38 5.43 -2.86
C VAL A 261 -28.61 4.11 -3.58
N THR A 262 -29.81 3.94 -4.13
CA THR A 262 -30.22 2.82 -4.97
C THR A 262 -29.27 2.70 -6.17
N VAL A 263 -28.57 1.57 -6.27
CA VAL A 263 -27.72 1.23 -7.41
C VAL A 263 -28.63 0.88 -8.60
N LEU A 264 -28.61 1.71 -9.64
CA LEU A 264 -29.19 1.37 -10.94
C LEU A 264 -28.42 0.18 -11.52
N ARG A 265 -29.17 -0.89 -11.81
CA ARG A 265 -28.69 -2.06 -12.56
C ARG A 265 -28.53 -1.65 -14.03
N TYR A 266 -27.33 -1.80 -14.56
CA TYR A 266 -27.10 -2.03 -15.99
C TYR A 266 -26.64 -3.47 -16.14
#